data_AF-A0AB39SYT8-F1
#
_entry.id   AF-A0AB39SYT8-F1
#
_cell.length_a   1.000
_cell.length_b   1.000
_cell.length_c   1.000
_cell.angle_alpha   90.00
_cell.angle_beta   90.00
_cell.angle_gamma   90.00
#
_symmetry.space_group_name_H-M   'P 1'
#
loop_
_entity.id
_entity.type
_entity.pdbx_description
1 polymer ?
#
loop_
_entity_poly.entity_id
_entity_poly.type
_entity_poly.pdbx_seq_one_letter_code
_entity_poly.pdbx_strand_id
1 'polypeptide(L)'
;MRARHHFHIDYLGHSVSATVQTGHTPVVEVLVDGKETGHATTHDDRPVTLEIELPTDPPTPVAVRATPGPGVPRCLLLAEADGEPHVMAPRLY
;
A
#
# COMPACT_ATOMS: atom_id res chain seq x y z
N MET A 1 -14.75 -4.06 -15.17
CA MET A 1 -13.58 -3.29 -15.62
C MET A 1 -12.46 -3.48 -14.62
N ARG A 2 -11.22 -3.64 -15.08
CA ARG A 2 -10.05 -3.59 -14.19
C ARG A 2 -9.55 -2.15 -14.20
N ALA A 3 -9.48 -1.51 -13.03
CA ALA A 3 -8.87 -0.18 -12.90
C ALA A 3 -7.60 -0.33 -12.05
N ARG A 4 -6.55 0.37 -12.45
CA ARG A 4 -5.28 0.39 -11.71
C ARG A 4 -5.17 1.72 -11.01
N HIS A 5 -4.99 1.67 -9.70
CA HIS A 5 -4.90 2.84 -8.85
C HIS A 5 -3.53 2.88 -8.19
N HIS A 6 -2.90 4.04 -8.21
CA HIS A 6 -1.58 4.24 -7.66
C HIS A 6 -1.67 5.15 -6.44
N PHE A 7 -0.93 4.79 -5.41
CA PHE A 7 -0.86 5.53 -4.15
C PHE A 7 0.60 5.76 -3.79
N HIS A 8 0.87 6.89 -3.14
CA HIS A 8 2.21 7.27 -2.75
C HIS A 8 2.20 8.01 -1.41
N ILE A 9 3.20 7.74 -0.58
CA ILE A 9 3.53 8.51 0.61
C ILE A 9 5.05 8.52 0.80
N ASP A 10 5.57 9.65 1.25
CA ASP A 10 6.94 9.73 1.78
C ASP A 10 6.87 9.50 3.29
N TYR A 11 7.58 8.50 3.79
CA TYR A 11 7.59 8.17 5.22
C TYR A 11 8.99 7.80 5.68
N LEU A 12 9.43 8.43 6.78
CA LEU A 12 10.80 8.32 7.32
C LEU A 12 11.92 8.55 6.27
N GLY A 13 11.66 9.38 5.27
CA GLY A 13 12.63 9.67 4.19
C GLY A 13 12.66 8.64 3.07
N HIS A 14 11.77 7.64 3.10
CA HIS A 14 11.63 6.63 2.05
C HIS A 14 10.33 6.83 1.27
N SER A 15 10.39 6.57 -0.02
CA SER A 15 9.21 6.61 -0.90
C SER A 15 8.49 5.27 -0.82
N VAL A 16 7.25 5.28 -0.34
CA VAL A 16 6.39 4.10 -0.33
C VAL A 16 5.28 4.29 -1.35
N SER A 17 5.21 3.38 -2.31
CA SER A 17 4.15 3.36 -3.32
C SER A 17 3.38 2.06 -3.28
N ALA A 18 2.08 2.15 -3.53
CA ALA A 18 1.20 1.01 -3.61
C ALA A 18 0.39 1.07 -4.89
N THR A 19 0.35 -0.03 -5.62
CA THR A 19 -0.52 -0.21 -6.79
C THR A 19 -1.66 -1.15 -6.40
N VAL A 20 -2.90 -0.70 -6.53
CA VAL A 20 -4.10 -1.52 -6.35
C VAL A 20 -4.78 -1.70 -7.71
N GLN A 21 -4.75 -2.91 -8.22
CA GLN A 21 -5.53 -3.30 -9.40
C GLN A 21 -6.88 -3.88 -8.95
N THR A 22 -7.98 -3.18 -9.24
CA THR A 22 -9.34 -3.62 -8.91
C THR A 22 -9.88 -4.62 -9.94
N GLY A 23 -10.85 -5.44 -9.53
CA GLY A 23 -11.45 -6.48 -10.35
C GLY A 23 -11.98 -7.64 -9.49
N HIS A 24 -12.26 -8.78 -10.11
CA HIS A 24 -12.75 -9.98 -9.41
C HIS A 24 -11.72 -10.55 -8.40
N THR A 25 -10.44 -10.38 -8.70
CA THR A 25 -9.34 -10.72 -7.80
C THR A 25 -8.43 -9.50 -7.76
N PRO A 26 -8.62 -8.59 -6.79
CA PRO A 26 -7.75 -7.44 -6.68
C PRO A 26 -6.32 -7.86 -6.37
N VAL A 27 -5.38 -7.14 -6.96
CA VAL A 27 -3.94 -7.33 -6.75
C VAL A 27 -3.38 -6.05 -6.13
N VAL A 28 -2.57 -6.22 -5.10
CA VAL A 28 -1.90 -5.14 -4.39
C VAL A 28 -0.41 -5.39 -4.43
N GLU A 29 0.33 -4.43 -4.97
CA GLU A 29 1.78 -4.42 -5.04
C GLU A 29 2.30 -3.21 -4.27
N VAL A 30 3.36 -3.40 -3.50
CA VAL A 30 3.96 -2.38 -2.65
C VAL A 30 5.45 -2.28 -2.95
N LEU A 31 5.91 -1.06 -3.19
CA LEU A 31 7.31 -0.74 -3.46
C LEU A 31 7.84 0.26 -2.44
N VAL A 32 9.05 0.03 -1.97
CA VAL A 32 9.83 0.98 -1.16
C VAL A 32 11.04 1.41 -1.99
N ASP A 33 11.20 2.72 -2.19
CA ASP A 33 12.24 3.32 -3.02
C ASP A 33 12.33 2.71 -4.44
N GLY A 34 11.17 2.31 -4.98
CA GLY A 34 11.05 1.69 -6.31
C GLY A 34 11.39 0.20 -6.35
N LYS A 35 11.68 -0.44 -5.22
CA LYS A 35 11.86 -1.89 -5.11
C LYS A 35 10.62 -2.55 -4.54
N GLU A 36 10.14 -3.62 -5.18
CA GLU A 36 9.04 -4.43 -4.66
C GLU A 36 9.41 -5.03 -3.29
N THR A 37 8.52 -4.81 -2.31
CA THR A 37 8.66 -5.30 -0.93
C THR A 37 7.46 -6.14 -0.50
N GLY A 38 6.32 -6.01 -1.17
CA GLY A 38 5.13 -6.79 -0.87
C GLY A 38 4.22 -6.98 -2.08
N HIS A 39 3.62 -8.17 -2.17
CA HIS A 39 2.63 -8.51 -3.17
C HIS A 39 1.54 -9.36 -2.51
N ALA A 40 0.28 -9.00 -2.72
CA ALA A 40 -0.85 -9.80 -2.26
C ALA A 40 -2.02 -9.76 -3.23
N THR A 41 -2.78 -10.84 -3.26
CA THR A 41 -4.09 -10.88 -3.91
C THR A 41 -5.17 -11.01 -2.85
N THR A 42 -6.33 -10.43 -3.12
CA THR A 42 -7.51 -10.54 -2.25
C THR A 42 -8.74 -10.91 -3.07
N HIS A 43 -9.82 -11.25 -2.39
CA HIS A 43 -11.12 -11.54 -2.98
C HIS A 43 -12.11 -10.45 -2.61
N ASP A 44 -12.89 -10.02 -3.61
CA ASP A 44 -13.88 -8.96 -3.48
C ASP A 44 -13.27 -7.67 -2.88
N ASP A 45 -14.05 -6.94 -2.10
CA ASP A 45 -13.65 -5.68 -1.46
C ASP A 45 -13.00 -5.89 -0.08
N ARG A 46 -12.40 -7.06 0.17
CA ARG A 46 -11.77 -7.35 1.46
C ARG A 46 -10.44 -6.60 1.61
N PRO A 47 -10.25 -5.84 2.71
CA PRO A 47 -8.96 -5.23 3.00
C PRO A 47 -7.85 -6.28 3.09
N VAL A 48 -6.69 -5.93 2.56
CA VAL A 48 -5.46 -6.71 2.69
C VAL A 48 -4.38 -5.85 3.33
N THR A 49 -3.60 -6.44 4.23
CA THR A 49 -2.47 -5.80 4.90
C THR A 49 -1.20 -6.53 4.48
N LEU A 50 -0.21 -5.78 4.00
CA LEU A 50 1.11 -6.29 3.64
C LEU A 50 2.14 -5.72 4.61
N GLU A 51 2.87 -6.59 5.29
CA GLU A 51 4.02 -6.20 6.10
C GLU A 51 5.22 -5.93 5.17
N ILE A 52 5.90 -4.80 5.36
CA ILE A 52 7.07 -4.39 4.60
C ILE A 52 8.10 -3.80 5.56
N GLU A 53 9.34 -3.68 5.11
CA GLU A 53 10.42 -3.06 5.89
C GLU A 53 10.98 -1.86 5.15
N LEU A 54 11.17 -0.76 5.87
CA LEU A 54 11.85 0.42 5.35
C LEU A 54 13.36 0.30 5.58
N PRO A 55 14.19 0.63 4.57
CA PRO A 55 15.66 0.51 4.64
C PRO A 55 16.28 1.64 5.46
N THR A 56 15.84 1.74 6.71
CA THR A 56 16.36 2.58 7.79
C THR A 56 17.40 1.80 8.61
N ASP A 57 18.14 2.47 9.48
CA ASP A 57 19.09 1.83 10.40
C ASP A 57 18.70 2.14 11.87
N PRO A 58 18.12 1.17 12.61
CA PRO A 58 17.77 -0.20 12.21
C PRO A 58 16.57 -0.24 11.23
N PRO A 59 16.37 -1.34 10.48
CA PRO A 59 15.20 -1.50 9.60
C PRO A 59 13.90 -1.28 10.35
N THR A 60 13.00 -0.48 9.77
CA THR A 60 11.73 -0.11 10.41
C THR A 60 10.61 -0.92 9.79
N PRO A 61 9.97 -1.82 10.55
CA PRO A 61 8.79 -2.55 10.08
C PRO A 61 7.59 -1.59 9.98
N VAL A 62 6.86 -1.69 8.88
CA VAL A 62 5.60 -0.99 8.65
C VAL A 62 4.65 -1.90 7.89
N ALA A 63 3.37 -1.57 7.85
CA ALA A 63 2.39 -2.31 7.08
C ALA A 63 1.64 -1.39 6.11
N VAL A 64 1.34 -1.87 4.91
CA VAL A 64 0.44 -1.21 3.96
C VAL A 64 -0.89 -1.92 3.96
N ARG A 65 -1.95 -1.20 4.36
CA ARG A 65 -3.32 -1.68 4.30
C ARG A 65 -4.03 -1.10 3.08
N ALA A 66 -4.33 -1.96 2.12
CA ALA A 66 -5.14 -1.62 0.97
C ALA A 66 -6.57 -2.14 1.16
N THR A 67 -7.56 -1.28 0.94
CA THR A 67 -8.97 -1.67 0.89
C THR A 67 -9.46 -1.48 -0.54
N PRO A 68 -9.57 -2.58 -1.32
CA PRO A 68 -10.32 -2.56 -2.56
C PRO A 68 -11.78 -2.23 -2.22
N GLY A 69 -12.43 -1.41 -3.04
CA GLY A 69 -13.82 -1.03 -2.83
C GLY A 69 -14.46 -0.61 -4.15
N PRO A 70 -15.80 -0.48 -4.19
CA PRO A 70 -16.51 -0.01 -5.37
C PRO A 70 -16.17 1.46 -5.62
N GLY A 71 -15.18 1.72 -6.49
CA GLY A 71 -14.71 3.07 -6.82
C GLY A 71 -13.20 3.22 -6.66
N VAL A 72 -12.77 4.30 -6.02
CA VAL A 72 -11.36 4.57 -5.75
C VAL A 72 -10.95 3.81 -4.47
N PRO A 73 -10.00 2.85 -4.55
CA PRO A 73 -9.53 2.13 -3.38
C PRO A 73 -8.84 3.07 -2.39
N ARG A 74 -8.66 2.61 -1.15
CA ARG A 74 -7.95 3.36 -0.11
C ARG A 74 -6.71 2.61 0.32
N CYS A 75 -5.58 3.30 0.39
CA CYS A 75 -4.33 2.77 0.91
C CYS A 75 -3.88 3.57 2.13
N LEU A 76 -3.48 2.84 3.17
CA LEU A 76 -2.96 3.38 4.41
C LEU A 76 -1.59 2.77 4.70
N LEU A 77 -0.68 3.57 5.22
CA LEU A 77 0.56 3.10 5.84
C LEU A 77 0.35 3.05 7.36
N LEU A 78 0.58 1.89 7.95
CA LEU A 78 0.49 1.61 9.37
C LEU A 78 1.91 1.51 9.92
N ALA A 79 2.29 2.42 10.80
CA ALA A 79 3.55 2.33 11.53
C ALA A 79 3.35 1.43 12.77
N GLU A 80 4.31 0.56 13.08
CA GLU A 80 4.18 -0.35 14.25
C GLU A 80 4.08 0.40 15.60
N ALA A 81 4.70 1.59 15.69
CA ALA A 81 4.76 2.35 16.94
C ALA A 81 3.49 3.19 17.17
N ASP A 82 2.38 2.56 17.57
CA ASP A 82 1.11 3.20 18.04
C ASP A 82 0.62 4.42 17.21
N GLY A 83 1.06 4.47 15.95
CA GLY A 83 0.93 5.64 15.11
C GLY A 83 -0.44 5.66 14.46
N GLU A 84 -1.02 6.85 14.33
CA GLU A 84 -2.19 7.05 13.48
C GLU A 84 -1.89 6.55 12.05
N PRO A 85 -2.80 5.79 11.42
CA PRO A 85 -2.65 5.37 10.04
C PRO A 85 -2.42 6.56 9.11
N HIS A 86 -1.36 6.51 8.30
CA HIS A 86 -1.05 7.57 7.35
C HIS A 86 -1.74 7.30 6.02
N VAL A 87 -2.52 8.27 5.54
CA VAL A 87 -3.21 8.14 4.25
C VAL A 87 -2.20 8.27 3.12
N MET A 88 -2.13 7.26 2.25
CA MET A 88 -1.35 7.35 1.02
C MET A 88 -2.15 8.13 -0.02
N ALA A 89 -1.53 9.15 -0.62
CA ALA A 89 -2.21 10.01 -1.58
C ALA A 89 -2.40 9.28 -2.92
N PRO A 90 -3.60 9.30 -3.52
CA PRO A 90 -3.81 8.76 -4.85
C PRO A 90 -3.06 9.60 -5.89
N ARG A 91 -2.41 8.92 -6.84
CA ARG A 91 -1.72 9.51 -7.98
C ARG A 91 -2.46 9.10 -9.25
N LEU A 92 -2.85 10.10 -10.04
CA LEU A 92 -3.29 9.89 -11.42
C LEU A 92 -2.02 9.80 -12.28
N TYR A 93 -1.93 8.74 -13.07
CA TYR A 93 -0.97 8.61 -14.15
C TYR A 93 -1.60 9.09 -15.46
#